data_AF-A0A7J2HTC9-F1
#
_entry.id   AF-A0A7J2HTC9-F1
#
_cell.length_a   1.000
_cell.length_b   1.000
_cell.length_c   1.000
_cell.angle_alpha   90.00
_cell.angle_beta   90.00
_cell.angle_gamma   90.00
#
_symmetry.space_group_name_H-M   'P 1'
#
loop_
_entity.id
_entity.type
_entity.pdbx_description
1 polymer ?
#
loop_
_entity_poly.entity_id
_entity_poly.type
_entity_poly.pdbx_seq_one_letter_code
_entity_poly.pdbx_strand_id
1 'polypeptide(L)'
;MLRIALDVDGVLADTMRTWISLWNRSSDQKLSYEDLSEWDFWRRLGISSGEFMRLMNEAWRLWRRIPETEPNLSEKVSRLKSLGRLDILTARPRGTEKYTLKWL
;
A
#
# COMPACT_ATOMS: atom_id res chain seq x y z
N MET A 1 -3.99 28.84 5.29
CA MET A 1 -2.95 27.78 5.34
C MET A 1 -3.50 26.55 4.67
N LEU A 2 -2.82 26.02 3.64
CA LEU A 2 -3.23 24.79 2.96
C LEU A 2 -3.13 23.60 3.92
N ARG A 3 -4.08 22.67 3.84
CA ARG A 3 -4.07 21.39 4.56
C ARG A 3 -4.05 20.26 3.55
N ILE A 4 -3.11 19.34 3.68
CA ILE A 4 -2.88 18.24 2.77
C ILE A 4 -2.95 16.95 3.60
N ALA A 5 -3.88 16.06 3.25
CA ALA A 5 -3.91 14.71 3.78
C ALA A 5 -3.31 13.76 2.74
N LEU A 6 -2.31 12.98 3.13
CA LEU A 6 -1.62 12.06 2.25
C LEU A 6 -1.92 10.62 2.65
N ASP A 7 -2.50 9.85 1.73
CA ASP A 7 -2.74 8.42 1.95
C ASP A 7 -1.44 7.60 1.85
N VAL A 8 -1.49 6.36 2.31
CA VAL A 8 -0.35 5.45 2.35
C VAL A 8 -0.43 4.38 1.27
N ASP A 9 -1.41 3.49 1.31
CA ASP A 9 -1.47 2.33 0.41
C ASP A 9 -1.82 2.77 -1.03
N GLY A 10 -0.92 2.53 -1.98
CA GLY A 10 -1.11 2.96 -3.37
C GLY A 10 -0.84 4.45 -3.62
N VAL A 11 -0.49 5.23 -2.58
CA VAL A 11 -0.07 6.63 -2.71
C VAL A 11 1.39 6.83 -2.30
N LEU A 12 1.77 6.40 -1.10
CA LEU A 12 3.16 6.41 -0.65
C LEU A 12 3.82 5.05 -0.84
N ALA A 13 3.15 4.01 -0.36
CA ALA A 13 3.64 2.65 -0.29
C ALA A 13 2.97 1.80 -1.37
N ASP A 14 3.76 1.20 -2.26
CA ASP A 14 3.27 0.25 -3.27
C ASP A 14 3.12 -1.13 -2.64
N THR A 15 2.13 -1.22 -1.73
CA THR A 15 1.79 -2.46 -1.02
C THR A 15 1.38 -3.57 -1.98
N MET A 16 0.83 -3.21 -3.15
CA MET A 16 0.34 -4.15 -4.16
C MET A 16 1.46 -5.00 -4.76
N ARG A 17 2.67 -4.47 -4.97
CA ARG A 17 3.81 -5.29 -5.41
C ARG A 17 4.15 -6.41 -4.42
N THR A 18 4.10 -6.11 -3.12
CA THR A 18 4.36 -7.12 -2.08
C THR A 18 3.19 -8.09 -1.99
N TRP A 19 1.96 -7.60 -2.09
CA TRP A 19 0.75 -8.42 -2.11
C TRP A 19 0.75 -9.43 -3.27
N ILE A 20 1.03 -8.99 -4.51
CA ILE A 20 1.16 -9.86 -5.69
C ILE A 20 2.25 -10.91 -5.47
N SER A 21 3.40 -10.51 -4.90
CA SER A 21 4.49 -11.43 -4.61
C SER A 21 4.06 -12.53 -3.63
N LEU A 22 3.25 -12.21 -2.63
CA LEU A 22 2.69 -13.19 -1.70
C LEU A 22 1.66 -14.08 -2.38
N TRP A 23 0.69 -13.49 -3.09
CA TRP A 23 -0.35 -14.21 -3.81
C TRP A 23 0.25 -15.23 -4.80
N ASN A 24 1.18 -14.80 -5.64
CA ASN A 24 1.81 -15.66 -6.65
C ASN A 24 2.65 -16.80 -6.05
N ARG A 25 3.04 -16.71 -4.78
CA ARG A 25 3.74 -17.81 -4.08
C ARG A 25 2.76 -18.85 -3.51
N SER A 26 1.57 -18.43 -3.11
CA SER A 26 0.59 -19.28 -2.42
C SER A 26 -0.56 -19.76 -3.29
N SER A 27 -0.77 -19.17 -4.47
CA SER A 27 -1.89 -19.46 -5.37
C SER A 27 -1.41 -20.00 -6.72
N ASP A 28 -2.21 -20.86 -7.34
CA ASP A 28 -2.01 -21.31 -8.73
C ASP A 28 -2.34 -20.21 -9.73
N GLN A 29 -3.25 -19.28 -9.37
CA GLN A 29 -3.53 -18.09 -10.17
C GLN A 29 -2.35 -17.12 -10.06
N LYS A 30 -1.67 -16.85 -11.19
CA LYS A 30 -0.60 -15.86 -11.25
C LYS A 30 -1.14 -14.53 -11.73
N LEU A 31 -0.81 -13.48 -10.98
CA LEU A 31 -1.19 -12.10 -11.26
C LEU A 31 0.04 -11.28 -11.59
N SER A 32 -0.06 -10.38 -12.57
CA SER A 32 0.88 -9.31 -12.79
C SER A 32 0.37 -8.00 -12.18
N TYR A 33 1.19 -6.95 -12.24
CA TYR A 33 0.78 -5.64 -11.73
C TYR A 33 -0.32 -5.02 -12.61
N GLU A 34 -0.29 -5.32 -13.91
CA GLU A 34 -1.24 -4.85 -14.91
C GLU A 34 -2.65 -5.45 -14.73
N ASP A 35 -2.78 -6.57 -14.02
CA ASP A 35 -4.08 -7.15 -13.65
C ASP A 35 -4.82 -6.30 -12.61
N LEU A 36 -4.11 -5.42 -11.89
CA LEU A 36 -4.67 -4.57 -10.85
C LEU A 36 -5.26 -3.28 -11.43
N SER A 37 -6.30 -3.43 -12.24
CA SER A 37 -6.94 -2.30 -12.94
C SER A 37 -7.76 -1.35 -12.05
N GLU A 38 -8.13 -1.78 -10.84
CA GLU A 38 -8.95 -1.03 -9.89
C GLU A 38 -8.64 -1.45 -8.45
N TRP A 39 -9.00 -0.62 -7.46
CA TRP A 39 -8.71 -0.92 -6.06
C TRP A 39 -9.33 -2.24 -5.57
N ASP A 40 -10.54 -2.55 -6.02
CA ASP A 40 -11.27 -3.77 -5.66
C ASP A 40 -11.16 -4.88 -6.72
N PHE A 41 -10.05 -4.90 -7.47
CA PHE A 41 -9.74 -5.91 -8.50
C PHE A 41 -9.99 -7.35 -8.02
N TRP A 42 -9.74 -7.62 -6.72
CA TRP A 42 -9.90 -8.92 -6.09
C TRP A 42 -11.31 -9.47 -6.22
N ARG A 43 -12.34 -8.61 -6.30
CA ARG A 43 -13.74 -9.03 -6.51
C ARG A 43 -13.92 -9.71 -7.86
N ARG A 44 -13.36 -9.12 -8.93
CA ARG A 44 -13.47 -9.67 -10.30
C ARG A 44 -12.67 -10.96 -10.47
N LEU A 45 -11.63 -11.14 -9.67
CA LEU A 45 -10.81 -12.35 -9.66
C LEU A 45 -11.38 -13.47 -8.79
N GLY A 46 -12.55 -13.26 -8.17
CA GLY A 46 -13.17 -14.25 -7.27
C GLY A 46 -12.42 -14.44 -5.95
N ILE A 47 -11.52 -13.52 -5.59
CA ILE A 47 -10.78 -13.54 -4.33
C ILE A 47 -11.68 -12.97 -3.25
N SER A 48 -11.78 -13.62 -2.09
CA SER A 48 -12.61 -13.08 -1.01
C SER A 48 -11.96 -11.85 -0.37
N SER A 49 -12.78 -10.97 0.22
CA SER A 49 -12.27 -9.84 1.00
C SER A 49 -11.38 -10.28 2.16
N GLY A 50 -11.70 -11.43 2.78
CA GLY A 50 -10.91 -12.01 3.86
C GLY A 50 -9.51 -12.46 3.41
N GLU A 51 -9.40 -13.07 2.23
CA GLU A 51 -8.12 -13.45 1.63
C GLU A 51 -7.29 -12.21 1.27
N PHE A 52 -7.92 -11.25 0.59
CA PHE A 52 -7.28 -9.99 0.24
C PHE A 52 -6.71 -9.29 1.48
N MET A 53 -7.54 -9.12 2.52
CA MET A 53 -7.14 -8.44 3.75
C MET A 53 -6.10 -9.22 4.56
N ARG A 54 -6.13 -10.57 4.56
CA ARG A 54 -5.06 -11.38 5.17
C ARG A 54 -3.72 -11.07 4.52
N LEU A 55 -3.65 -11.13 3.19
CA LEU A 55 -2.41 -10.88 2.46
C LEU A 55 -1.97 -9.42 2.56
N MET A 56 -2.89 -8.45 2.62
CA MET A 56 -2.55 -7.07 2.95
C MET A 56 -1.86 -6.95 4.31
N ASN A 57 -2.38 -7.65 5.32
CA ASN A 57 -1.76 -7.66 6.63
C ASN A 57 -0.38 -8.33 6.64
N GLU A 58 -0.20 -9.40 5.88
CA GLU A 58 1.10 -10.06 5.72
C GLU A 58 2.10 -9.20 4.96
N ALA A 59 1.67 -8.52 3.89
CA ALA A 59 2.50 -7.57 3.16
C ALA A 59 3.05 -6.50 4.11
N TRP A 60 2.19 -5.93 4.96
CA TRP A 60 2.62 -4.95 5.97
C TRP A 60 3.58 -5.53 7.02
N ARG A 61 3.46 -6.80 7.41
CA ARG A 61 4.49 -7.43 8.28
C ARG A 61 5.87 -7.48 7.60
N LEU A 62 5.89 -7.52 6.26
CA LEU A 62 7.08 -7.45 5.42
C LEU A 62 7.44 -6.02 5.01
N TRP A 63 7.07 -4.99 5.79
CA TRP A 63 7.23 -3.57 5.46
C TRP A 63 8.55 -3.20 4.77
N ARG A 64 9.71 -3.77 5.17
CA ARG A 64 11.02 -3.51 4.53
C ARG A 64 11.09 -3.84 3.04
N ARG A 65 10.14 -4.65 2.54
CA ARG A 65 10.04 -5.08 1.14
C ARG A 65 9.03 -4.27 0.35
N ILE A 66 8.24 -3.42 0.99
CA ILE A 66 7.25 -2.57 0.33
C ILE A 66 8.00 -1.40 -0.33
N PRO A 67 8.00 -1.28 -1.65
CA PRO A 67 8.64 -0.17 -2.33
C PRO A 67 7.80 1.11 -2.24
N GLU A 68 8.43 2.25 -2.53
CA GLU A 68 7.72 3.50 -2.81
C GLU A 68 6.92 3.36 -4.12
N THR A 69 5.81 4.09 -4.23
CA THR A 69 4.98 4.15 -5.46
C THR A 69 5.66 4.87 -6.60
N GLU A 70 6.54 5.83 -6.29
CA GLU A 70 7.21 6.66 -7.26
C GLU A 70 8.68 6.88 -6.90
N PRO A 71 9.58 7.06 -7.88
CA PRO A 71 10.95 7.47 -7.59
C PRO A 71 10.99 8.86 -6.95
N ASN A 72 11.93 9.04 -6.02
CA ASN A 72 12.17 10.28 -5.27
C ASN A 72 10.95 10.76 -4.46
N LEU A 73 10.14 9.82 -3.96
CA LEU A 73 8.89 10.14 -3.27
C LEU A 73 9.12 11.06 -2.06
N SER A 74 10.15 10.80 -1.25
CA SER A 74 10.51 11.63 -0.09
C SER A 74 10.78 13.11 -0.45
N GLU A 75 11.41 13.36 -1.60
CA GLU A 75 11.62 14.73 -2.11
C GLU A 75 10.28 15.38 -2.48
N LYS A 76 9.42 14.65 -3.21
CA LYS A 76 8.09 15.15 -3.60
C LYS A 76 7.23 15.47 -2.38
N VAL A 77 7.23 14.61 -1.35
CA VAL A 77 6.53 14.84 -0.09
C VAL A 77 7.09 16.05 0.65
N SER A 78 8.41 16.23 0.67
CA SER A 78 9.07 17.40 1.26
C SER A 78 8.65 18.70 0.55
N ARG A 79 8.51 18.67 -0.78
CA ARG A 79 7.99 19.81 -1.56
C ARG A 79 6.51 20.08 -1.28
N LEU A 80 5.68 19.05 -1.09
CA LEU A 80 4.28 19.26 -0.68
C LEU A 80 4.18 19.88 0.71
N LYS A 81 5.04 19.45 1.65
CA LYS A 81 5.11 19.99 3.00
C LYS A 81 5.46 21.48 3.05
N SER A 82 6.19 22.01 2.06
CA SER A 82 6.50 23.45 2.02
C SER A 82 5.28 24.31 1.63
N LEU A 83 4.21 23.72 1.10
CA LEU A 83 2.99 24.42 0.70
C LEU A 83 1.99 24.63 1.85
N GLY A 84 2.12 23.90 2.95
CA GLY A 84 1.20 23.99 4.08
C GLY A 84 1.35 22.85 5.10
N ARG A 85 0.29 22.61 5.88
CA ARG A 85 0.27 21.49 6.82
C ARG A 85 0.02 20.19 6.06
N LEU A 86 0.91 19.22 6.22
CA LEU A 86 0.78 17.88 5.67
C LEU A 86 0.62 16.88 6.82
N ASP A 87 -0.46 16.11 6.80
CA ASP A 87 -0.74 15.01 7.71
C ASP A 87 -0.86 13.71 6.88
N ILE A 88 -0.25 12.61 7.34
CA ILE A 88 -0.44 11.28 6.71
C ILE A 88 -1.69 10.65 7.32
N LEU A 89 -2.65 10.27 6.47
CA LEU A 89 -3.96 9.77 6.88
C LEU A 89 -4.24 8.44 6.19
N THR A 90 -4.48 7.37 6.95
CA THR A 90 -4.72 6.05 6.37
C THR A 90 -5.62 5.19 7.24
N ALA A 91 -6.43 4.33 6.62
CA ALA A 91 -7.22 3.32 7.31
C ALA A 91 -6.34 2.10 7.63
N ARG A 92 -6.18 1.77 8.91
CA ARG A 92 -5.20 0.77 9.35
C ARG A 92 -5.79 -0.22 10.35
N PRO A 93 -5.69 -1.54 10.11
CA PRO A 93 -5.89 -2.53 11.16
C PRO A 93 -4.86 -2.33 12.28
N ARG A 94 -5.30 -2.36 13.55
CA ARG A 94 -4.41 -2.16 14.72
C ARG A 94 -3.18 -3.10 14.70
N GLY A 95 -3.33 -4.32 14.19
CA GLY A 95 -2.24 -5.29 14.12
C GLY A 95 -1.08 -4.92 13.18
N THR A 96 -1.30 -3.98 12.24
CA THR A 96 -0.29 -3.58 11.24
C THR A 96 0.25 -2.17 11.41
N GLU A 97 -0.36 -1.35 12.26
CA GLU A 97 0.04 0.04 12.55
C GLU A 97 1.54 0.18 12.81
N LYS A 98 2.10 -0.65 13.69
CA LYS A 98 3.52 -0.61 14.04
C LYS A 98 4.47 -0.86 12.86
N TYR A 99 4.01 -1.53 11.81
CA TYR A 99 4.84 -1.79 10.63
C TYR A 99 4.74 -0.64 9.64
N THR A 100 3.56 -0.05 9.48
CA THR A 100 3.38 1.19 8.70
C THR A 100 4.20 2.33 9.27
N LEU A 101 4.21 2.51 10.60
CA LEU A 101 5.04 3.51 11.27
C LEU A 101 6.55 3.26 11.15
N LYS A 102 6.98 2.02 10.88
CA LYS A 102 8.40 1.72 10.62
C LYS A 102 8.80 1.97 9.17
N TRP A 103 7.82 1.91 8.27
CA TRP A 103 8.03 2.16 6.85
C TRP A 103 8.11 3.66 6.56
N LEU A 104 7.25 4.45 7.22
CA LEU A 104 7.29 5.91 7.25
C LEU A 104 8.54 6.43 7.96
#